data_AF-A0A5E7TTE3-F1
#
_entry.id   AF-A0A5E7TTE3-F1
#
_cell.length_a   1.000
_cell.length_b   1.000
_cell.length_c   1.000
_cell.angle_alpha   90.00
_cell.angle_beta   90.00
_cell.angle_gamma   90.00
#
_symmetry.space_group_name_H-M   'P 1'
#
loop_
_entity.id
_entity.type
_entity.pdbx_description
1 polymer ?
#
loop_
_entity_poly.entity_id
_entity_poly.type
_entity_poly.pdbx_seq_one_letter_code
_entity_poly.pdbx_strand_id
1 'polypeptide(L)' 'MFQVAPEQDSESLLVHACESLAQTSLMTSDIAAYIDLPQRRTILAIQQIIMLAELAVNRVLDNHEISQSPPHS' A
#
# COMPACT_ATOMS: atom_id res chain seq x y z
N MET A 1 -1.37 6.68 16.58
CA MET A 1 -0.67 7.73 15.81
C MET A 1 0.51 7.03 15.13
N PHE A 2 0.63 7.11 13.81
CA PHE A 2 1.79 6.53 13.10
C PHE A 2 2.97 7.49 13.26
N GLN A 3 4.13 6.98 13.70
CA GLN A 3 5.33 7.77 13.91
C GLN A 3 6.49 7.10 13.19
N VAL A 4 7.01 7.78 12.17
CA VAL A 4 8.23 7.36 11.48
C VAL A 4 9.41 7.75 12.34
N ALA A 5 10.05 6.76 12.97
CA ALA A 5 11.29 7.01 13.71
C ALA A 5 12.42 7.32 12.71
N PRO A 6 13.34 8.25 13.03
CA PRO A 6 14.46 8.59 12.14
C PRO A 6 15.43 7.42 11.90
N GLU A 7 15.45 6.44 12.81
CA GLU A 7 16.28 5.23 12.70
C GLU A 7 15.58 4.08 11.93
N GLN A 8 14.33 4.27 11.51
CA GLN A 8 13.58 3.22 10.82
C GLN A 8 14.11 3.04 9.41
N ASP A 9 14.38 1.80 9.04
CA ASP A 9 14.88 1.45 7.73
C ASP A 9 13.81 1.62 6.65
N SER A 10 14.26 1.90 5.42
CA SER A 10 13.38 2.11 4.27
C SER A 10 12.52 0.90 3.95
N GLU A 11 13.02 -0.32 4.19
CA GLU A 11 12.29 -1.56 3.94
C GLU A 11 11.08 -1.68 4.87
N SER A 12 11.29 -1.51 6.18
CA SER A 12 10.23 -1.46 7.19
C SER A 12 9.18 -0.39 6.87
N LEU A 13 9.60 0.80 6.44
CA LEU A 13 8.67 1.85 6.00
C LEU A 13 7.83 1.44 4.78
N LEU A 14 8.46 0.81 3.79
CA LEU A 14 7.79 0.36 2.57
C LEU A 14 6.85 -0.82 2.83
N VAL A 15 7.23 -1.77 3.69
CA VAL A 15 6.37 -2.88 4.16
C VAL A 15 5.14 -2.31 4.84
N HIS A 16 5.30 -1.42 5.82
CA HIS A 16 4.18 -0.82 6.53
C HIS A 16 3.27 0.01 5.61
N ALA A 17 3.84 0.72 4.64
CA ALA A 17 3.06 1.44 3.64
C ALA A 17 2.25 0.47 2.77
N CYS A 18 2.85 -0.65 2.34
CA CYS A 18 2.17 -1.69 1.57
C CYS A 18 1.01 -2.31 2.36
N GLU A 19 1.25 -2.73 3.61
CA GLU A 19 0.23 -3.28 4.50
C GLU A 19 -0.93 -2.28 4.72
N SER A 20 -0.60 -1.02 4.97
CA SER A 20 -1.60 0.04 5.19
C SER A 20 -2.47 0.26 3.93
N LEU A 21 -1.86 0.25 2.74
CA LEU A 21 -2.57 0.40 1.48
C LEU A 21 -3.48 -0.80 1.19
N ALA A 22 -2.98 -2.03 1.39
CA ALA A 22 -3.77 -3.26 1.25
C ALA A 22 -4.99 -3.26 2.17
N GLN A 23 -4.79 -2.92 3.45
CA GLN A 23 -5.89 -2.79 4.43
C GLN A 23 -6.89 -1.70 4.02
N THR A 24 -6.41 -0.55 3.55
CA THR A 24 -7.28 0.55 3.11
C THR A 24 -8.09 0.15 1.87
N SER A 25 -7.51 -0.59 0.93
CA SER A 25 -8.21 -1.12 -0.25
C SER A 25 -9.40 -2.00 0.14
N LEU A 26 -9.20 -2.89 1.13
CA LEU A 26 -10.26 -3.75 1.69
C LEU A 26 -11.35 -2.93 2.38
N MET A 27 -10.97 -1.99 3.26
CA MET A 27 -11.93 -1.10 3.94
C MET A 27 -12.73 -0.26 2.94
N THR A 28 -12.09 0.24 1.89
CA THR A 28 -12.74 1.02 0.83
C THR A 28 -13.73 0.15 0.04
N SER A 29 -13.38 -1.13 -0.17
CA SER A 29 -14.30 -2.13 -0.78
C SER A 29 -15.54 -2.35 0.07
N ASP A 30 -15.33 -2.52 1.37
CA ASP A 30 -16.40 -2.78 2.33
C ASP A 30 -17.35 -1.58 2.37
N ILE A 31 -16.81 -0.36 2.47
CA ILE A 31 -17.59 0.89 2.41
C ILE A 31 -18.38 1.00 1.10
N ALA A 32 -17.81 0.62 -0.05
CA ALA A 32 -18.51 0.67 -1.34
C ALA A 32 -19.77 -0.21 -1.38
N ALA A 33 -19.86 -1.23 -0.52
CA ALA A 33 -21.03 -2.10 -0.42
C ALA A 33 -22.21 -1.46 0.32
N TYR A 34 -21.97 -0.46 1.17
CA TYR A 34 -22.99 0.16 2.04
C TYR A 34 -23.46 1.55 1.58
N ILE A 35 -22.93 2.08 0.46
CA ILE A 35 -23.25 3.43 -0.02
C ILE A 35 -24.02 3.40 -1.35
N ASP A 36 -24.93 4.39 -1.53
CA ASP A 36 -25.72 4.62 -2.73
C ASP A 36 -24.88 4.82 -4.02
N LEU A 37 -25.54 4.57 -5.16
CA LEU A 37 -24.89 4.41 -6.47
C LEU A 37 -23.94 5.55 -6.91
N PRO A 38 -24.26 6.85 -6.72
CA PRO A 38 -23.37 7.93 -7.14
C PRO A 38 -22.07 7.97 -6.34
N GLN A 39 -22.14 7.86 -5.01
CA GLN A 39 -20.94 7.85 -4.17
C GLN A 39 -20.19 6.52 -4.26
N ARG A 40 -20.88 5.39 -4.48
CA ARG A 40 -20.25 4.07 -4.70
C ARG A 40 -19.24 4.10 -5.84
N ARG A 41 -19.53 4.78 -6.95
CA ARG A 41 -18.58 4.93 -8.07
C ARG A 41 -17.32 5.67 -7.65
N THR A 42 -17.46 6.74 -6.87
CA THR A 42 -16.32 7.49 -6.33
C THR A 42 -15.47 6.63 -5.41
N ILE A 43 -16.10 5.84 -4.52
CA ILE A 43 -15.38 4.95 -3.59
C ILE A 43 -14.62 3.86 -4.35
N LEU A 44 -15.22 3.26 -5.39
CA LEU A 44 -14.52 2.27 -6.23
C LEU A 44 -13.34 2.88 -6.98
N ALA A 45 -13.45 4.14 -7.44
CA ALA A 45 -12.32 4.84 -8.05
C ALA A 45 -11.19 5.09 -7.03
N ILE A 46 -11.52 5.45 -5.79
CA ILE A 46 -10.54 5.59 -4.70
C ILE A 46 -9.85 4.25 -4.41
N GLN A 47 -10.61 3.16 -4.32
CA GLN A 47 -10.05 1.82 -4.15
C GLN A 47 -9.05 1.50 -5.27
N GLN A 48 -9.40 1.77 -6.52
CA GLN A 48 -8.51 1.50 -7.66
C GLN A 48 -7.20 2.28 -7.54
N ILE A 49 -7.24 3.54 -7.11
CA ILE A 49 -6.04 4.35 -6.89
C ILE A 49 -5.18 3.75 -5.76
N ILE A 50 -5.80 3.29 -4.67
CA ILE A 50 -5.11 2.65 -3.55
C ILE A 50 -4.41 1.37 -4.02
N MET A 51 -5.07 0.51 -4.80
CA MET A 51 -4.46 -0.71 -5.33
C MET A 51 -3.27 -0.42 -6.25
N LEU A 52 -3.34 0.64 -7.06
CA LEU A 52 -2.22 1.05 -7.92
C LEU A 52 -1.04 1.57 -7.09
N ALA A 53 -1.31 2.32 -6.03
CA ALA A 53 -0.29 2.78 -5.10
C ALA A 53 0.35 1.60 -4.36
N GLU A 54 -0.45 0.64 -3.89
CA GLU A 54 0.02 -0.59 -3.24
C GLU A 54 0.98 -1.35 -4.15
N LEU A 55 0.60 -1.59 -5.42
CA LEU A 55 1.44 -2.28 -6.40
C LEU A 55 2.75 -1.53 -6.67
N ALA A 56 2.70 -0.20 -6.76
CA ALA A 56 3.90 0.62 -6.95
C ALA A 56 4.85 0.51 -5.75
N VAL A 57 4.33 0.56 -4.52
CA VAL A 57 5.11 0.40 -3.29
C VAL A 57 5.70 -1.01 -3.20
N ASN A 58 4.91 -2.04 -3.48
CA ASN A 58 5.36 -3.44 -3.53
C ASN A 58 6.54 -3.60 -4.51
N ARG A 59 6.42 -3.01 -5.71
CA ARG A 59 7.49 -3.06 -6.72
C ARG A 59 8.77 -2.36 -6.27
N VAL A 60 8.65 -1.24 -5.53
CA VAL A 60 9.81 -0.53 -4.97
C VAL A 60 10.45 -1.34 -3.85
N LEU A 61 9.65 -1.99 -3.00
CA LEU A 61 10.14 -2.90 -1.96
C LEU A 61 10.90 -4.09 -2.55
N ASP A 62 10.35 -4.77 -3.56
CA ASP A 62 11.04 -5.86 -4.27
C ASP A 62 12.40 -5.42 -4.81
N ASN A 63 12.46 -4.23 -5.43
CA ASN A 63 13.71 -3.67 -5.96
C ASN A 63 14.73 -3.35 -4.86
N HIS A 64 14.24 -2.92 -3.70
CA HIS A 64 15.07 -2.65 -2.53
C HIS A 64 15.66 -3.94 -1.97
N GLU A 65 14.84 -4.99 -1.76
CA GLU A 65 15.29 -6.31 -1.30
C GLU A 65 16.32 -6.94 -2.25
N ILE A 66 16.08 -6.85 -3.57
CA ILE A 66 17.02 -7.33 -4.59
C ILE A 66 18.36 -6.60 -4.50
N SER A 67 18.35 -5.28 -4.26
CA SER A 67 19.58 -4.49 -4.14
C SER A 67 20.36 -4.81 -2.85
N GLN A 68 19.70 -5.33 -1.82
CA GLN A 68 20.34 -5.73 -0.55
C GLN A 68 20.86 -7.18 -0.56
N SER A 69 20.45 -8.02 -1.52
CA SER A 69 21.00 -9.38 -1.68
C SER A 69 22.42 -9.33 -2.28
N PRO A 70 23.46 -9.83 -1.59
CA PRO A 70 24.82 -9.84 -2.13
C PRO A 70 24.93 -10.79 -3.34
N PRO A 71 25.83 -10.52 -4.31
CA PRO A 71 26.16 -11.50 -5.33
C PRO A 71 26.83 -12.70 -4.64
N HIS A 72 26.10 -13.82 -4.54
CA HIS A 72 26.67 -15.09 -4.16
C HIS A 72 27.87 -15.39 -5.08
N SER A 73 29.08 -15.35 -4.52
CA SER A 73 30.31 -15.85 -5.13
C SER A 73 30.32 -17.37 -5.15
#